data_AF-A0A9C7QYW9-F1
#
_entry.id   AF-A0A9C7QYW9-F1
#
_cell.length_a   1.000
_cell.length_b   1.000
_cell.length_c   1.000
_cell.angle_alpha   90.00
_cell.angle_beta   90.00
_cell.angle_gamma   90.00
#
_symmetry.space_group_name_H-M   'P 1'
#
loop_
_entity.id
_entity.type
_entity.pdbx_description
1 polymer ?
#
loop_
_entity_poly.entity_id
_entity_poly.type
_entity_poly.pdbx_seq_one_letter_code
_entity_poly.pdbx_strand_id
1 'polypeptide(L)'
;MIKRFNPDFSLSISHELAYMRETPEGGYVAHGDYATLFSELELVKADRDAQQKRADALAVRNEQLMSFVTEGFNIAGQGGSWCGGDIQELGEKLELFARETYQPVLHGYICGHEPGEDSVYVITKSATSAALAAIEARGVEKALAIVEACRGSICAGGLSENRQYEESIVHPHLDGISDELESLAAELREAK
;
A
#
# COMPACT_ATOMS: atom_id res chain seq x y z
N MET A 1 6.80 59.91 -32.65
CA MET A 1 6.60 59.39 -31.28
C MET A 1 7.18 57.98 -31.24
N ILE A 2 8.42 57.84 -30.72
CA ILE A 2 9.16 56.56 -30.72
C ILE A 2 8.68 55.76 -29.50
N LYS A 3 8.04 54.61 -29.74
CA LYS A 3 7.72 53.65 -28.67
C LYS A 3 9.04 53.07 -28.18
N ARG A 4 9.45 53.42 -26.96
CA ARG A 4 10.62 52.81 -26.30
C ARG A 4 10.28 51.35 -26.02
N PHE A 5 10.94 50.43 -26.72
CA PHE A 5 10.94 49.02 -26.38
C PHE A 5 11.62 48.87 -25.02
N ASN A 6 10.94 48.28 -24.04
CA ASN A 6 11.47 48.10 -22.69
C ASN A 6 11.98 46.65 -22.56
N PRO A 7 13.29 46.39 -22.74
CA PRO A 7 13.85 45.05 -22.83
C PRO A 7 13.81 44.26 -21.50
N ASP A 8 13.55 44.95 -20.39
CA ASP A 8 13.61 44.37 -19.05
C ASP A 8 12.46 43.38 -18.78
N PHE A 9 11.29 43.57 -19.41
CA PHE A 9 10.14 42.67 -19.21
C PHE A 9 10.32 41.33 -19.95
N SER A 10 10.97 41.35 -21.11
CA SER A 10 11.29 40.10 -21.83
C SER A 10 12.38 39.31 -21.13
N LEU A 11 13.36 39.99 -20.52
CA LEU A 11 14.47 39.33 -19.83
C LEU A 11 14.07 38.74 -18.47
N SER A 12 13.12 39.35 -17.74
CA SER A 12 12.63 38.78 -16.49
C SER A 12 11.84 37.49 -16.72
N ILE A 13 10.98 37.46 -17.74
CA ILE A 13 10.23 36.25 -18.11
C ILE A 13 11.19 35.16 -18.62
N SER A 14 12.23 35.53 -19.38
CA SER A 14 13.22 34.57 -19.90
C SER A 14 13.94 33.79 -18.79
N HIS A 15 14.22 34.43 -17.66
CA HIS A 15 14.91 33.79 -16.55
C HIS A 15 14.00 32.84 -15.76
N GLU A 16 12.72 33.19 -15.58
CA GLU A 16 11.74 32.31 -14.94
C GLU A 16 11.38 31.11 -15.84
N LEU A 17 11.22 31.32 -17.15
CA LEU A 17 10.95 30.25 -18.12
C LEU A 17 12.09 29.23 -18.23
N ALA A 18 13.35 29.65 -18.01
CA ALA A 18 14.51 28.76 -18.07
C ALA A 18 14.53 27.69 -16.97
N TYR A 19 13.81 27.90 -15.87
CA TYR A 19 13.64 26.93 -14.78
C TYR A 19 12.28 26.21 -14.83
N MET A 20 11.39 26.58 -15.77
CA MET A 20 10.11 25.91 -15.91
C MET A 20 10.26 24.64 -16.76
N ARG A 21 9.92 23.49 -16.17
CA ARG A 21 9.92 22.20 -16.86
C ARG A 21 8.85 22.22 -17.96
N GLU A 22 9.22 21.85 -19.19
CA GLU A 22 8.25 21.70 -20.27
C GLU A 22 7.37 20.47 -20.03
N THR A 23 6.06 20.62 -20.20
CA THR A 23 5.12 19.49 -20.22
C THR A 23 5.38 18.63 -21.47
N PRO A 24 4.96 17.35 -21.48
CA PRO A 24 5.06 16.50 -22.68
C PRO A 24 4.40 17.10 -23.94
N GLU A 25 3.52 18.08 -23.75
CA GLU A 25 2.77 18.80 -24.78
C GLU A 25 3.41 20.16 -25.15
N GLY A 26 4.55 20.52 -24.56
CA GLY A 26 5.32 21.73 -24.87
C GLY A 26 4.89 23.01 -24.14
N GLY A 27 4.14 22.91 -23.03
CA GLY A 27 3.77 24.03 -22.16
C GLY A 27 4.68 24.18 -20.95
N TYR A 28 4.56 25.28 -20.19
CA TYR A 28 5.32 25.49 -18.95
C TYR A 28 4.51 25.11 -17.70
N VAL A 29 5.12 24.38 -16.76
CA VAL A 29 4.50 24.04 -15.45
C VAL A 29 4.32 25.32 -14.62
N ALA A 30 3.09 25.61 -14.16
CA ALA A 30 2.80 26.83 -13.41
C ALA A 30 3.38 26.76 -11.98
N HIS A 31 3.66 27.92 -11.36
CA HIS A 31 4.31 27.96 -10.04
C HIS A 31 3.53 27.24 -8.92
N GLY A 32 2.20 27.18 -9.03
CA GLY A 32 1.32 26.41 -8.15
C GLY A 32 1.42 24.89 -8.35
N ASP A 33 1.72 24.44 -9.57
CA ASP A 33 1.88 23.03 -9.91
C ASP A 33 3.15 22.44 -9.28
N TYR A 34 4.18 23.26 -9.01
CA TYR A 34 5.37 22.80 -8.30
C TYR A 34 5.08 22.40 -6.87
N ALA A 35 4.24 23.15 -6.14
CA ALA A 35 3.88 22.81 -4.76
C ALA A 35 3.15 21.45 -4.70
N THR A 36 2.27 21.20 -5.68
CA THR A 36 1.60 19.92 -5.87
C THR A 36 2.60 18.81 -6.19
N LEU A 37 3.49 19.02 -7.16
CA LEU A 37 4.53 18.05 -7.55
C LEU A 37 5.49 17.70 -6.39
N PHE A 38 5.86 18.68 -5.56
CA PHE A 38 6.67 18.41 -4.36
C PHE A 38 5.93 17.53 -3.36
N SER A 39 4.65 17.81 -3.14
CA SER A 39 3.81 17.02 -2.23
C SER A 39 3.63 15.59 -2.74
N GLU A 40 3.36 15.41 -4.03
CA GLU A 40 3.28 14.10 -4.68
C GLU A 40 4.60 13.32 -4.60
N LEU A 41 5.74 14.01 -4.79
CA LEU A 41 7.05 13.39 -4.69
C LEU A 41 7.34 12.86 -3.28
N GLU A 42 6.92 13.56 -2.23
CA GLU A 42 7.08 13.10 -0.85
C GLU A 42 6.22 11.85 -0.58
N LEU A 43 4.98 11.83 -1.06
CA LEU A 43 4.10 10.67 -0.97
C LEU A 43 4.69 9.45 -1.71
N VAL A 44 5.21 9.64 -2.92
CA VAL A 44 5.83 8.57 -3.70
C VAL A 44 7.09 8.02 -3.01
N LYS A 45 7.91 8.89 -2.40
CA LYS A 45 9.07 8.44 -1.61
C LYS A 45 8.65 7.61 -0.42
N ALA A 46 7.61 8.02 0.30
CA ALA A 46 7.07 7.28 1.43
C ALA A 46 6.51 5.91 1.00
N ASP A 47 5.75 5.84 -0.11
CA ASP A 47 5.22 4.57 -0.64
C ASP A 47 6.36 3.64 -1.11
N ARG A 48 7.36 4.16 -1.79
CA ARG A 48 8.55 3.39 -2.18
C ARG A 48 9.26 2.81 -0.96
N ASP A 49 9.51 3.62 0.07
CA ASP A 49 10.24 3.16 1.26
C ASP A 49 9.42 2.12 2.05
N ALA A 50 8.10 2.28 2.09
CA ALA A 50 7.20 1.28 2.64
C ALA A 50 7.20 -0.02 1.83
N GLN A 51 7.21 0.05 0.50
CA GLN A 51 7.30 -1.11 -0.38
C GLN A 51 8.65 -1.81 -0.27
N GLN A 52 9.75 -1.08 -0.13
CA GLN A 52 11.07 -1.67 0.04
C GLN A 52 11.14 -2.48 1.34
N LYS A 53 10.68 -1.92 2.46
CA LYS A 53 10.61 -2.65 3.75
C LYS A 53 9.77 -3.94 3.63
N ARG A 54 8.70 -3.91 2.84
CA ARG A 54 7.87 -5.10 2.57
C ARG A 54 8.61 -6.13 1.72
N ALA A 55 9.28 -5.70 0.66
CA ALA A 55 10.08 -6.59 -0.19
C ALA A 55 11.17 -7.28 0.62
N ASP A 56 11.86 -6.54 1.51
CA ASP A 56 12.89 -7.08 2.39
C ASP A 56 12.30 -8.11 3.37
N ALA A 57 11.15 -7.80 4.00
CA ALA A 57 10.47 -8.74 4.89
C ALA A 57 9.99 -10.03 4.17
N LEU A 58 9.49 -9.89 2.94
CA LEU A 58 9.10 -11.05 2.11
C LEU A 58 10.31 -11.87 1.69
N ALA A 59 11.43 -11.23 1.36
CA ALA A 59 12.67 -11.92 1.01
C ALA A 59 13.18 -12.79 2.17
N VAL A 60 13.21 -12.24 3.39
CA VAL A 60 13.59 -12.98 4.61
C VAL A 60 12.64 -14.17 4.84
N ARG A 61 11.32 -13.98 4.71
CA ARG A 61 10.36 -15.09 4.89
C ARG A 61 10.51 -16.17 3.84
N ASN A 62 10.73 -15.78 2.58
CA ASN A 62 10.97 -16.73 1.50
C ASN A 62 12.26 -17.52 1.75
N GLU A 63 13.31 -16.87 2.25
CA GLU A 63 14.55 -17.55 2.63
C GLU A 63 14.33 -18.55 3.77
N GLN A 64 13.56 -18.20 4.80
CA GLN A 64 13.15 -19.13 5.87
C GLN A 64 12.38 -20.34 5.33
N LEU A 65 11.36 -20.11 4.50
CA LEU A 65 10.55 -21.18 3.89
C LEU A 65 11.41 -22.08 2.98
N MET A 66 12.27 -21.49 2.16
CA MET A 66 13.18 -22.24 1.30
C MET A 66 14.19 -23.05 2.11
N SER A 67 14.69 -22.50 3.23
CA SER A 67 15.58 -23.21 4.14
C SER A 67 14.89 -24.45 4.73
N PHE A 68 13.64 -24.30 5.19
CA PHE A 68 12.85 -25.40 5.73
C PHE A 68 12.66 -26.53 4.70
N VAL A 69 12.28 -26.17 3.47
CA VAL A 69 12.06 -27.13 2.38
C VAL A 69 13.37 -27.80 1.94
N THR A 70 14.44 -27.02 1.82
CA THR A 70 15.76 -27.52 1.41
C THR A 70 16.28 -28.56 2.40
N GLU A 71 16.17 -28.27 3.70
CA GLU A 71 16.57 -29.21 4.74
C GLU A 71 15.74 -30.50 4.68
N GLY A 72 14.43 -30.38 4.44
CA GLY A 72 13.53 -31.53 4.20
C GLY A 72 14.01 -32.46 3.09
N PHE A 73 14.34 -31.87 1.93
CA PHE A 73 14.86 -32.63 0.81
C PHE A 73 16.26 -33.21 1.05
N ASN A 74 17.13 -32.50 1.78
CA ASN A 74 18.46 -32.99 2.14
C ASN A 74 18.38 -34.25 2.99
N ILE A 75 17.54 -34.23 4.05
CA ILE A 75 17.35 -35.40 4.92
C ILE A 75 16.76 -36.56 4.13
N ALA A 76 15.73 -36.31 3.30
CA ALA A 76 15.15 -37.34 2.44
C ALA A 76 16.18 -37.94 1.47
N GLY A 77 17.02 -37.11 0.84
CA GLY A 77 18.06 -37.54 -0.09
C GLY A 77 19.16 -38.39 0.57
N GLN A 78 19.39 -38.20 1.87
CA GLN A 78 20.32 -39.01 2.66
C GLN A 78 19.68 -40.29 3.21
N GLY A 79 18.39 -40.52 2.97
CA GLY A 79 17.64 -41.63 3.56
C GLY A 79 17.37 -41.46 5.06
N GLY A 80 17.44 -40.23 5.56
CA GLY A 80 17.17 -39.90 6.96
C GLY A 80 15.67 -39.89 7.28
N SER A 81 15.36 -39.87 8.57
CA SER A 81 13.99 -39.71 9.08
C SER A 81 13.68 -38.22 9.24
N TRP A 82 12.53 -37.78 8.71
CA TRP A 82 12.00 -36.43 8.88
C TRP A 82 10.74 -36.52 9.74
N CYS A 83 10.92 -36.62 11.06
CA CYS A 83 9.80 -36.88 11.97
C CYS A 83 9.12 -35.58 12.42
N GLY A 84 7.97 -35.73 13.10
CA GLY A 84 7.22 -34.58 13.64
C GLY A 84 8.07 -33.70 14.56
N GLY A 85 9.00 -34.29 15.33
CA GLY A 85 9.92 -33.54 16.20
C GLY A 85 10.89 -32.66 15.40
N ASP A 86 11.50 -33.22 14.34
CA ASP A 86 12.44 -32.47 13.48
C ASP A 86 11.74 -31.31 12.77
N ILE A 87 10.52 -31.56 12.29
CA ILE A 87 9.64 -30.54 11.69
C ILE A 87 9.38 -29.40 12.67
N GLN A 88 9.02 -29.73 13.90
CA GLN A 88 8.69 -28.75 14.94
C GLN A 88 9.91 -27.92 15.34
N GLU A 89 11.04 -28.58 15.61
CA GLU A 89 12.29 -27.92 15.99
C GLU A 89 12.79 -26.97 14.90
N LEU A 90 12.83 -27.43 13.64
CA LEU A 90 13.27 -26.59 12.54
C LEU A 90 12.30 -25.45 12.26
N GLY A 91 10.99 -25.72 12.35
CA GLY A 91 9.96 -24.70 12.17
C GLY A 91 10.00 -23.61 13.25
N GLU A 92 10.29 -23.97 14.50
CA GLU A 92 10.49 -23.01 15.61
C GLU A 92 11.79 -22.21 15.41
N LYS A 93 12.89 -22.88 15.06
CA LYS A 93 14.19 -22.23 14.78
C LYS A 93 14.12 -21.21 13.63
N LEU A 94 13.27 -21.47 12.63
CA LEU A 94 13.06 -20.59 11.48
C LEU A 94 11.91 -19.59 11.69
N GLU A 95 11.33 -19.52 12.90
CA GLU A 95 10.20 -18.65 13.23
C GLU A 95 8.97 -18.88 12.31
N LEU A 96 8.87 -20.08 11.74
CA LEU A 96 7.74 -20.53 10.93
C LEU A 96 6.59 -21.03 11.81
N PHE A 97 6.91 -21.64 12.96
CA PHE A 97 5.95 -22.15 13.92
C PHE A 97 6.09 -21.45 15.27
N ALA A 98 4.96 -21.26 15.94
CA ALA A 98 4.89 -20.84 17.33
C ALA A 98 4.29 -21.96 18.18
N ARG A 99 4.74 -22.02 19.43
CA ARG A 99 4.24 -22.98 20.40
C ARG A 99 3.12 -22.35 21.21
N GLU A 100 1.92 -22.93 21.13
CA GLU A 100 0.73 -22.48 21.83
C GLU A 100 0.24 -23.56 22.79
N THR A 101 -0.35 -23.15 23.92
CA THR A 101 -1.07 -24.09 24.80
C THR A 101 -2.32 -24.58 24.10
N TYR A 102 -2.48 -25.89 24.02
CA TYR A 102 -3.58 -26.53 23.30
C TYR A 102 -4.95 -26.10 23.85
N GLN A 103 -5.79 -25.59 22.96
CA GLN A 103 -7.17 -25.22 23.22
C GLN A 103 -8.04 -25.77 22.09
N PRO A 104 -8.93 -26.76 22.35
CA PRO A 104 -9.78 -27.36 21.32
C PRO A 104 -10.64 -26.34 20.56
N VAL A 105 -11.00 -25.24 21.22
CA VAL A 105 -11.77 -24.14 20.61
C VAL A 105 -10.98 -23.42 19.52
N LEU A 106 -9.65 -23.28 19.68
CA LEU A 106 -8.78 -22.58 18.74
C LEU A 106 -8.13 -23.53 17.73
N HIS A 107 -7.74 -24.72 18.17
CA HIS A 107 -6.92 -25.65 17.41
C HIS A 107 -7.71 -26.85 16.83
N GLY A 108 -8.98 -27.00 17.22
CA GLY A 108 -9.77 -28.20 16.92
C GLY A 108 -9.44 -29.37 17.85
N TYR A 109 -10.23 -30.45 17.81
CA TYR A 109 -9.96 -31.65 18.60
C TYR A 109 -8.78 -32.42 18.02
N ILE A 110 -7.74 -32.63 18.85
CA ILE A 110 -6.55 -33.41 18.51
C ILE A 110 -6.52 -34.60 19.46
N CYS A 111 -6.53 -35.81 18.89
CA CYS A 111 -6.53 -37.03 19.68
C CYS A 111 -5.24 -37.14 20.51
N GLY A 112 -5.38 -37.49 21.79
CA GLY A 112 -4.25 -37.67 22.70
C GLY A 112 -3.67 -36.37 23.26
N HIS A 113 -4.33 -35.23 23.04
CA HIS A 113 -3.95 -33.96 23.65
C HIS A 113 -4.94 -33.54 24.75
N GLU A 114 -4.41 -33.12 25.91
CA GLU A 114 -5.14 -32.57 27.03
C GLU A 114 -5.18 -31.03 26.98
N PRO A 115 -6.37 -30.42 26.92
CA PRO A 115 -6.51 -28.96 26.87
C PRO A 115 -5.85 -28.29 28.08
N GLY A 116 -5.05 -27.26 27.83
CA GLY A 116 -4.39 -26.51 28.91
C GLY A 116 -3.10 -27.13 29.45
N GLU A 117 -2.80 -28.39 29.14
CA GLU A 117 -1.58 -29.08 29.57
C GLU A 117 -0.59 -29.25 28.42
N ASP A 118 -1.10 -29.65 27.26
CA ASP A 118 -0.24 -29.89 26.09
C ASP A 118 0.06 -28.61 25.31
N SER A 119 1.19 -28.62 24.62
CA SER A 119 1.52 -27.61 23.63
C SER A 119 1.34 -28.14 22.21
N VAL A 120 0.84 -27.29 21.33
CA VAL A 120 0.74 -27.53 19.89
C VAL A 120 1.56 -26.50 19.13
N TYR A 121 1.98 -26.88 17.93
CA TYR A 121 2.68 -25.99 17.01
C TYR A 121 1.70 -25.41 16.01
N VAL A 122 1.63 -24.08 15.96
CA VAL A 122 0.77 -23.34 15.04
C VAL A 122 1.67 -22.63 14.05
N ILE A 123 1.30 -22.68 12.77
CA ILE A 123 1.98 -21.89 11.74
C ILE A 123 1.81 -20.42 12.10
N THR A 124 2.91 -19.70 12.29
CA THR A 124 2.85 -18.27 12.49
C THR A 124 2.20 -17.67 11.25
N LYS A 125 1.01 -17.08 11.44
CA LYS A 125 0.48 -16.14 10.45
C LYS A 125 1.53 -15.05 10.38
N SER A 126 2.34 -15.07 9.32
CA SER A 126 3.21 -13.95 9.02
C SER A 126 2.31 -12.73 8.73
N ALA A 127 2.93 -11.57 8.57
CA ALA A 127 2.30 -10.29 8.27
C ALA A 127 1.39 -10.25 7.00
N THR A 128 0.80 -11.36 6.56
CA THR A 128 -0.16 -11.45 5.46
C THR A 128 -1.49 -10.78 5.79
N SER A 129 -1.99 -10.81 7.04
CA SER A 129 -3.22 -10.08 7.40
C SER A 129 -2.98 -8.58 7.44
N ALA A 130 -1.92 -8.13 8.12
CA ALA A 130 -1.55 -6.70 8.16
C ALA A 130 -1.10 -6.17 6.78
N ALA A 131 -0.44 -7.00 5.96
CA ALA A 131 -0.09 -6.64 4.59
C ALA A 131 -1.32 -6.65 3.66
N LEU A 132 -2.24 -7.60 3.81
CA LEU A 132 -3.51 -7.61 3.07
C LEU A 132 -4.35 -6.41 3.43
N ALA A 133 -4.53 -6.11 4.73
CA ALA A 133 -5.21 -4.92 5.20
C ALA A 133 -4.54 -3.63 4.68
N ALA A 134 -3.20 -3.59 4.62
CA ALA A 134 -2.48 -2.46 4.03
C ALA A 134 -2.60 -2.38 2.49
N ILE A 135 -2.80 -3.50 1.79
CA ILE A 135 -3.08 -3.54 0.34
C ILE A 135 -4.50 -3.07 0.08
N GLU A 136 -5.47 -3.55 0.85
CA GLU A 136 -6.87 -3.15 0.78
C GLU A 136 -7.01 -1.66 1.12
N ALA A 137 -6.39 -1.18 2.19
CA ALA A 137 -6.38 0.24 2.56
C ALA A 137 -5.80 1.12 1.44
N ARG A 138 -4.70 0.70 0.81
CA ARG A 138 -4.12 1.42 -0.33
C ARG A 138 -5.02 1.37 -1.57
N GLY A 139 -5.75 0.27 -1.77
CA GLY A 139 -6.77 0.16 -2.81
C GLY A 139 -7.90 1.17 -2.60
N VAL A 140 -8.37 1.29 -1.36
CA VAL A 140 -9.41 2.24 -0.93
C VAL A 140 -8.92 3.69 -1.05
N GLU A 141 -7.67 3.98 -0.67
CA GLU A 141 -7.06 5.31 -0.85
C GLU A 141 -6.98 5.72 -2.33
N LYS A 142 -6.65 4.78 -3.23
CA LYS A 142 -6.68 5.04 -4.68
C LYS A 142 -8.10 5.27 -5.19
N ALA A 143 -9.09 4.55 -4.66
CA ALA A 143 -10.49 4.77 -5.01
C ALA A 143 -10.96 6.17 -4.57
N LEU A 144 -10.59 6.61 -3.37
CA LEU A 144 -10.84 7.97 -2.88
C LEU A 144 -10.23 9.03 -3.79
N ALA A 145 -8.98 8.85 -4.22
CA ALA A 145 -8.33 9.77 -5.15
C ALA A 145 -9.08 9.85 -6.50
N ILE A 146 -9.64 8.74 -6.99
CA ILE A 146 -10.46 8.72 -8.21
C ILE A 146 -11.79 9.46 -7.99
N VAL A 147 -12.45 9.24 -6.85
CA VAL A 147 -13.70 9.95 -6.49
C VAL A 147 -13.48 11.46 -6.45
N GLU A 148 -12.34 11.91 -5.90
CA GLU A 148 -12.00 13.32 -5.87
C GLU A 148 -11.67 13.87 -7.27
N ALA A 149 -11.00 13.08 -8.13
CA ALA A 149 -10.81 13.44 -9.53
C ALA A 149 -12.15 13.52 -10.30
N CYS A 150 -13.11 12.64 -9.98
CA CYS A 150 -14.47 12.69 -10.53
C CYS A 150 -15.16 14.00 -10.13
N ARG A 151 -15.03 14.44 -8.87
CA ARG A 151 -15.57 15.73 -8.41
C ARG A 151 -15.01 16.90 -9.21
N GLY A 152 -13.69 16.91 -9.45
CA GLY A 152 -13.03 17.96 -10.24
C GLY A 152 -13.36 17.96 -11.74
N SER A 153 -13.90 16.87 -12.28
CA SER A 153 -14.18 16.71 -13.72
C SER A 153 -15.65 16.89 -14.12
N ILE A 154 -16.54 17.15 -13.15
CA ILE A 154 -17.96 17.43 -13.44
C ILE A 154 -18.07 18.66 -14.35
N CYS A 155 -18.76 18.46 -15.48
CA CYS A 155 -18.97 19.46 -16.51
C CYS A 155 -17.68 20.17 -16.99
N ALA A 156 -16.56 19.42 -17.12
CA ALA A 156 -15.30 19.99 -17.57
C ALA A 156 -15.44 20.64 -18.98
N GLY A 157 -15.19 21.95 -19.06
CA GLY A 157 -15.34 22.74 -20.28
C GLY A 157 -16.78 23.18 -20.60
N GLY A 158 -17.75 22.90 -19.72
CA GLY A 158 -19.14 23.34 -19.84
C GLY A 158 -19.40 24.77 -19.33
N LEU A 159 -20.61 25.26 -19.56
CA LEU A 159 -21.09 26.53 -18.99
C LEU A 159 -21.26 26.40 -17.46
N SER A 160 -21.03 27.49 -16.72
CA SER A 160 -21.10 27.52 -15.26
C SER A 160 -22.45 27.07 -14.69
N GLU A 161 -23.54 27.37 -15.39
CA GLU A 161 -24.91 26.99 -14.99
C GLU A 161 -25.14 25.49 -15.10
N ASN A 162 -24.60 24.85 -16.15
CA ASN A 162 -24.66 23.39 -16.32
C ASN A 162 -23.82 22.68 -15.25
N ARG A 163 -22.65 23.25 -14.94
CA ARG A 163 -21.78 22.75 -13.87
C ARG A 163 -22.49 22.79 -12.51
N GLN A 164 -23.08 23.91 -12.12
CA GLN A 164 -23.81 24.02 -10.85
C GLN A 164 -24.98 23.03 -10.75
N TYR A 165 -25.73 22.84 -11.84
CA TYR A 165 -26.82 21.88 -11.88
C TYR A 165 -26.31 20.44 -11.73
N GLU A 166 -25.28 20.04 -12.48
CA GLU A 166 -24.70 18.70 -12.38
C GLU A 166 -24.05 18.44 -11.02
N GLU A 167 -23.29 19.40 -10.48
CA GLU A 167 -22.70 19.33 -9.15
C GLU A 167 -23.78 19.13 -8.07
N SER A 168 -24.94 19.82 -8.18
CA SER A 168 -26.04 19.68 -7.22
C SER A 168 -26.67 18.28 -7.18
N ILE A 169 -26.55 17.52 -8.27
CA ILE A 169 -27.08 16.15 -8.39
C ILE A 169 -26.00 15.13 -8.02
N VAL A 170 -24.77 15.32 -8.50
CA VAL A 170 -23.71 14.31 -8.44
C VAL A 170 -22.91 14.38 -7.14
N HIS A 171 -22.65 15.58 -6.59
CA HIS A 171 -21.85 15.73 -5.37
C HIS A 171 -22.41 14.95 -4.17
N PRO A 172 -23.72 14.97 -3.86
CA PRO A 172 -24.24 14.21 -2.73
C PRO A 172 -23.96 12.70 -2.82
N HIS A 173 -23.89 12.15 -4.03
CA HIS A 173 -23.56 10.74 -4.25
C HIS A 173 -22.06 10.47 -4.10
N LEU A 174 -21.21 11.37 -4.62
CA LEU A 174 -19.77 11.27 -4.44
C LEU A 174 -19.38 11.45 -2.97
N ASP A 175 -20.05 12.34 -2.23
CA ASP A 175 -19.86 12.54 -0.80
C ASP A 175 -20.16 11.25 -0.02
N GLY A 176 -21.31 10.62 -0.28
CA GLY A 176 -21.65 9.34 0.37
C GLY A 176 -20.65 8.22 0.07
N ILE A 177 -20.17 8.13 -1.18
CA ILE A 177 -19.13 7.15 -1.56
C ILE A 177 -17.80 7.47 -0.86
N SER A 178 -17.41 8.75 -0.79
CA SER A 178 -16.21 9.15 -0.06
C SER A 178 -16.30 8.81 1.43
N ASP A 179 -17.42 9.10 2.09
CA ASP A 179 -17.63 8.80 3.51
C ASP A 179 -17.49 7.29 3.79
N GLU A 180 -18.10 6.45 2.95
CA GLU A 180 -18.00 4.98 3.05
C GLU A 180 -16.55 4.49 2.85
N LEU A 181 -15.84 5.02 1.86
CA LEU A 181 -14.45 4.66 1.59
C LEU A 181 -13.51 5.16 2.71
N GLU A 182 -13.74 6.34 3.29
CA GLU A 182 -12.97 6.85 4.42
C GLU A 182 -13.16 5.98 5.67
N SER A 183 -14.40 5.58 5.97
CA SER A 183 -14.70 4.64 7.06
C SER A 183 -13.98 3.30 6.85
N LEU A 184 -14.09 2.73 5.65
CA LEU A 184 -13.44 1.46 5.31
C LEU A 184 -11.90 1.56 5.39
N ALA A 185 -11.31 2.67 4.95
CA ALA A 185 -9.88 2.91 5.06
C ALA A 185 -9.43 3.02 6.52
N ALA A 186 -10.24 3.62 7.39
CA ALA A 186 -9.96 3.69 8.82
C ALA A 186 -10.00 2.30 9.47
N GLU A 187 -11.05 1.52 9.21
CA GLU A 187 -11.19 0.14 9.71
C GLU A 187 -10.01 -0.75 9.31
N LEU A 188 -9.57 -0.68 8.04
CA LEU A 188 -8.44 -1.45 7.53
C LEU A 188 -7.09 -1.02 8.13
N ARG A 189 -6.96 0.24 8.57
CA ARG A 189 -5.76 0.74 9.26
C ARG A 189 -5.75 0.35 10.74
N GLU A 190 -6.91 0.21 11.37
CA GLU A 190 -7.08 -0.22 12.77
C GLU A 190 -7.01 -1.74 12.94
N ALA A 191 -7.27 -2.52 11.89
CA ALA A 191 -7.15 -3.99 11.87
C ALA A 191 -5.69 -4.51 11.94
N LYS A 192 -4.75 -3.69 12.43
CA LYS A 192 -3.31 -3.87 12.37
C LYS A 192 -2.71 -4.41 13.66
#